data_AF-A0A0T6BHW5-F1
#
_entry.id   AF-A0A0T6BHW5-F1
#
_cell.length_a   1.000
_cell.length_b   1.000
_cell.length_c   1.000
_cell.angle_alpha   90.00
_cell.angle_beta   90.00
_cell.angle_gamma   90.00
#
_symmetry.space_group_name_H-M   'P 1'
#
loop_
_entity.id
_entity.type
_entity.pdbx_description
1 polymer ?
#
loop_
_entity_poly.entity_id
_entity_poly.type
_entity_poly.pdbx_seq_one_letter_code
_entity_poly.pdbx_strand_id
1 'polypeptide(L)'
;KCFFFVSVQPFGENMANLNQFVRFLKTYWRTLFVMIYPMVLLPVFTDNNIPALRCLYVVLLMAGYWVTEALPLPVTALIPMVLFPLMGVLDSDKTSLCYLKETNMMFVGGLIIAIAVEYCNLHRRVALYVILTVGCSPRRLNFGLVAVSMFVSMWISNTAAIAMMCPIIDATLKELESQGIGSFFEPSPAVEDGEVKEAAPSKPPKDDTRRPTKTTICYFLSAAYAATIGGLGCIVGSGTNLTFKGIYETKFPDGPGVEFAAWMFLNVPIMLLTMFLTWLWLQILYMGMFRPKSADAQATKVGKQGEIVATKLIRQKLEEMGPMS
;
A
#
# COMPACT_ATOMS: atom_id res chain seq x y z
N LYS A 1 -38.96 -8.55 64.15
CA LYS A 1 -38.23 -9.72 63.59
C LYS A 1 -37.35 -9.23 62.45
N CYS A 2 -36.19 -8.68 62.80
CA CYS A 2 -35.08 -8.48 61.87
C CYS A 2 -34.28 -9.78 61.84
N PHE A 3 -34.07 -10.37 60.66
CA PHE A 3 -32.81 -11.00 60.26
C PHE A 3 -32.89 -11.59 58.83
N PHE A 4 -31.75 -11.50 58.13
CA PHE A 4 -31.33 -12.18 56.89
C PHE A 4 -31.92 -11.72 55.55
N PHE A 5 -31.14 -10.91 54.81
CA PHE A 5 -30.27 -11.46 53.76
C PHE A 5 -29.11 -10.50 53.47
N VAL A 6 -27.91 -10.91 53.89
CA VAL A 6 -26.64 -10.42 53.37
C VAL A 6 -26.54 -10.95 51.93
N SER A 7 -26.61 -10.08 50.91
CA SER A 7 -26.19 -10.43 49.56
C SER A 7 -24.97 -9.61 49.16
N VAL A 8 -23.90 -10.37 48.94
CA VAL A 8 -22.64 -10.10 48.25
C VAL A 8 -22.76 -9.02 47.15
N GLN A 9 -22.37 -7.79 47.45
CA GLN A 9 -22.06 -6.74 46.46
C GLN A 9 -20.73 -6.02 46.78
N PRO A 10 -19.57 -6.69 46.64
CA PRO A 10 -18.36 -5.94 46.29
C PRO A 10 -17.58 -6.54 45.10
N PHE A 11 -17.97 -7.72 44.58
CA PHE A 11 -17.19 -8.43 43.56
C PHE A 11 -17.48 -7.96 42.12
N GLY A 12 -18.68 -7.44 41.86
CA GLY A 12 -19.09 -6.96 40.53
C GLY A 12 -18.47 -5.61 40.13
N GLU A 13 -18.30 -4.69 41.07
CA GLU A 13 -17.67 -3.38 40.81
C GLU A 13 -16.18 -3.51 40.48
N ASN A 14 -15.46 -4.40 41.18
CA ASN A 14 -14.04 -4.66 40.89
C ASN A 14 -13.81 -5.27 39.49
N MET A 15 -14.72 -6.14 39.03
CA MET A 15 -14.66 -6.71 37.67
C MET A 15 -15.03 -5.68 36.59
N ALA A 16 -15.96 -4.77 36.86
CA ALA A 16 -16.29 -3.67 35.96
C ALA A 16 -15.13 -2.66 35.85
N ASN A 17 -14.49 -2.32 36.97
CA ASN A 17 -13.31 -1.46 37.01
C ASN A 17 -12.11 -2.10 36.31
N LEU A 18 -11.91 -3.41 36.47
CA LEU A 18 -10.85 -4.14 35.76
C LEU A 18 -11.10 -4.17 34.25
N ASN A 19 -12.35 -4.41 33.81
CA ASN A 19 -12.70 -4.38 32.39
C ASN A 19 -12.58 -2.97 31.78
N GLN A 20 -12.93 -1.92 32.53
CA GLN A 20 -12.72 -0.54 32.12
C GLN A 20 -11.23 -0.20 32.03
N PHE A 21 -10.43 -0.66 33.00
CA PHE A 21 -8.97 -0.49 33.01
C PHE A 21 -8.31 -1.21 31.82
N VAL A 22 -8.71 -2.45 31.53
CA VAL A 22 -8.22 -3.19 30.35
C VAL A 22 -8.63 -2.51 29.05
N ARG A 23 -9.84 -1.96 28.96
CA ARG A 23 -10.28 -1.17 27.79
C ARG A 23 -9.44 0.10 27.64
N PHE A 24 -9.19 0.82 28.72
CA PHE A 24 -8.32 1.99 28.73
C PHE A 24 -6.91 1.65 28.25
N LEU A 25 -6.29 0.60 28.81
CA LEU A 25 -4.98 0.10 28.37
C LEU A 25 -4.96 -0.27 26.89
N LYS A 26 -5.99 -0.96 26.38
CA LYS A 26 -6.09 -1.31 24.95
C LYS A 26 -6.24 -0.08 24.05
N THR A 27 -6.97 0.93 24.48
CA THR A 27 -7.17 2.16 23.69
C THR A 27 -5.91 3.03 23.67
N TYR A 28 -5.22 3.18 24.81
CA TYR A 28 -4.07 4.08 24.96
C TYR A 28 -2.71 3.38 24.96
N TRP A 29 -2.66 2.10 24.54
CA TRP A 29 -1.43 1.29 24.62
C TRP A 29 -0.25 1.93 23.90
N ARG A 30 -0.48 2.61 22.76
CA ARG A 30 0.56 3.32 21.99
C ARG A 30 1.17 4.45 22.81
N THR A 31 0.35 5.29 23.42
CA THR A 31 0.81 6.40 24.27
C THR A 31 1.55 5.90 25.50
N LEU A 32 1.02 4.85 26.14
CA LEU A 32 1.68 4.21 27.28
C LEU A 32 3.03 3.62 26.87
N PHE A 33 3.12 2.97 25.71
CA PHE A 33 4.37 2.44 25.18
C PHE A 33 5.39 3.55 24.91
N VAL A 34 4.98 4.67 24.29
CA VAL A 34 5.87 5.82 24.05
C VAL A 34 6.47 6.36 25.34
N MET A 35 5.71 6.39 26.44
CA MET A 35 6.19 6.91 27.73
C MET A 35 7.02 5.89 28.52
N ILE A 36 6.58 4.63 28.55
CA ILE A 36 7.19 3.58 29.40
C ILE A 36 8.46 3.02 28.74
N TYR A 37 8.46 2.84 27.43
CA TYR A 37 9.58 2.21 26.71
C TYR A 37 10.93 2.93 26.88
N PRO A 38 11.02 4.27 26.77
CA PRO A 38 12.24 5.00 27.09
C PRO A 38 12.73 4.76 28.52
N MET A 39 11.81 4.69 29.49
CA MET A 39 12.14 4.49 30.91
C MET A 39 12.69 3.09 31.16
N VAL A 40 12.10 2.07 30.52
CA VAL A 40 12.57 0.67 30.59
C VAL A 40 13.97 0.52 29.99
N LEU A 41 14.31 1.33 28.99
CA LEU A 41 15.63 1.32 28.35
C LEU A 41 16.71 2.14 29.09
N LEU A 42 16.35 2.98 30.07
CA LEU A 42 17.33 3.80 30.81
C LEU A 42 18.50 3.01 31.42
N PRO A 43 18.31 1.80 31.98
CA PRO A 43 19.40 1.02 32.55
C PRO A 43 20.55 0.67 31.58
N VAL A 44 20.34 0.80 30.26
CA VAL A 44 21.33 0.45 29.21
C VAL A 44 22.62 1.27 29.32
N PHE A 45 22.58 2.50 29.82
CA PHE A 45 23.76 3.37 29.90
C PHE A 45 24.01 3.95 31.31
N THR A 46 23.19 3.61 32.31
CA THR A 46 23.35 4.12 33.69
C THR A 46 24.58 3.56 34.38
N ASP A 47 24.89 2.27 34.17
CA ASP A 47 26.00 1.59 34.85
C ASP A 47 27.36 1.93 34.22
N ASN A 48 27.40 2.09 32.89
CA ASN A 48 28.60 2.46 32.13
C ASN A 48 28.27 3.57 31.14
N ASN A 49 28.58 4.81 31.50
CA ASN A 49 28.16 5.97 30.73
C ASN A 49 29.11 6.30 29.55
N ILE A 50 29.22 5.38 28.60
CA ILE A 50 30.10 5.45 27.42
C ILE A 50 29.29 5.92 26.19
N PRO A 51 29.85 6.74 25.27
CA PRO A 51 29.13 7.19 24.06
C PRO A 51 28.48 6.06 23.23
N ALA A 52 29.11 4.87 23.19
CA ALA A 52 28.58 3.70 22.51
C ALA A 52 27.25 3.20 23.10
N LEU A 53 27.10 3.21 24.43
CA LEU A 53 25.88 2.77 25.11
C LEU A 53 24.75 3.80 25.02
N ARG A 54 25.10 5.09 24.97
CA ARG A 54 24.15 6.17 24.65
C ARG A 54 23.61 6.05 23.22
N CYS A 55 24.49 5.74 22.27
CA CYS A 55 24.08 5.44 20.90
C CYS A 55 23.17 4.20 20.83
N LEU A 56 23.54 3.12 21.54
CA LEU A 56 22.73 1.91 21.63
C LEU A 56 21.33 2.17 22.21
N TYR A 57 21.23 3.01 23.24
CA TYR A 57 19.94 3.43 23.80
C TYR A 57 19.04 4.06 22.74
N VAL A 58 19.56 5.02 21.97
CA VAL A 58 18.78 5.69 20.91
C VAL A 58 18.42 4.72 19.80
N VAL A 59 19.31 3.81 19.41
CA VAL A 59 19.04 2.78 18.40
C VAL A 59 17.92 1.84 18.85
N LEU A 60 17.96 1.34 20.09
CA LEU A 60 16.92 0.49 20.66
C LEU A 60 15.59 1.26 20.76
N LEU A 61 15.64 2.52 21.19
CA LEU A 61 14.47 3.40 21.27
C LEU A 61 13.79 3.53 19.90
N MET A 62 14.56 3.83 18.86
CA MET A 62 14.05 3.92 17.49
C MET A 62 13.51 2.58 16.98
N ALA A 63 14.22 1.47 17.24
CA ALA A 63 13.80 0.14 16.82
C ALA A 63 12.45 -0.24 17.42
N GLY A 64 12.25 -0.01 18.72
CA GLY A 64 10.96 -0.26 19.37
C GLY A 64 9.85 0.59 18.80
N TYR A 65 10.10 1.88 18.54
CA TYR A 65 9.09 2.77 17.94
C TYR A 65 8.77 2.43 16.48
N TRP A 66 9.74 2.00 15.68
CA TRP A 66 9.50 1.55 14.31
C TRP A 66 8.74 0.22 14.25
N VAL A 67 9.09 -0.76 15.08
CA VAL A 67 8.40 -2.07 15.10
C VAL A 67 6.96 -1.95 15.59
N THR A 68 6.71 -1.08 16.57
CA THR A 68 5.36 -0.89 17.14
C THR A 68 4.52 0.17 16.43
N GLU A 69 5.15 0.96 15.55
CA GLU A 69 4.56 2.16 14.92
C GLU A 69 3.84 3.07 15.94
N ALA A 70 4.39 3.18 17.15
CA ALA A 70 3.75 3.92 18.24
C ALA A 70 3.72 5.44 17.98
N LEU A 71 4.67 5.93 17.19
CA LEU A 71 4.73 7.29 16.65
C LEU A 71 4.78 7.24 15.12
N PRO A 72 4.35 8.31 14.40
CA PRO A 72 4.55 8.39 12.97
C PRO A 72 6.03 8.23 12.61
N LEU A 73 6.32 7.44 11.56
CA LEU A 73 7.69 7.14 11.12
C LEU A 73 8.60 8.38 10.98
N PRO A 74 8.12 9.54 10.46
CA PRO A 74 8.94 10.75 10.37
C PRO A 74 9.33 11.32 11.73
N VAL A 75 8.45 11.25 12.73
CA VAL A 75 8.72 11.73 14.09
C VAL A 75 9.80 10.88 14.74
N THR A 76 9.68 9.55 14.62
CA THR A 76 10.71 8.61 15.10
C THR A 76 12.05 8.84 14.41
N ALA A 77 12.05 9.12 13.10
CA ALA A 77 13.27 9.39 12.34
C ALA A 77 13.99 10.70 12.76
N LEU A 78 13.29 11.67 13.38
CA LEU A 78 13.87 12.92 13.89
C LEU A 78 14.42 12.82 15.32
N ILE A 79 14.14 11.73 16.04
CA ILE A 79 14.62 11.54 17.42
C ILE A 79 16.16 11.69 17.54
N PRO A 80 16.99 11.09 16.66
CA PRO A 80 18.44 11.25 16.72
C PRO A 80 18.90 12.70 16.61
N MET A 81 18.20 13.53 15.83
CA MET A 81 18.53 14.95 15.64
C MET A 81 18.56 15.71 16.97
N VAL A 82 17.74 15.30 17.94
CA VAL A 82 17.67 15.92 19.27
C VAL A 82 18.46 15.13 20.30
N LEU A 83 18.34 13.79 20.31
CA LEU A 83 18.96 12.96 21.34
C LEU A 83 20.48 12.79 21.16
N PHE A 84 21.02 12.78 19.94
CA PHE A 84 22.46 12.64 19.75
C PHE A 84 23.26 13.82 20.31
N PRO A 85 22.89 15.09 20.06
CA PRO A 85 23.54 16.23 20.70
C PRO A 85 23.33 16.25 22.21
N LEU A 86 22.11 15.96 22.68
CA LEU A 86 21.77 15.99 24.11
C LEU A 86 22.56 14.95 24.92
N MET A 87 22.76 13.76 24.36
CA MET A 87 23.50 12.67 25.00
C MET A 87 25.02 12.75 24.71
N GLY A 88 25.50 13.74 23.96
CA GLY A 88 26.91 13.86 23.59
C GLY A 88 27.43 12.70 22.74
N VAL A 89 26.59 12.13 21.88
CA VAL A 89 26.95 11.06 20.93
C VAL A 89 27.56 11.66 19.66
N LEU A 90 26.91 12.71 19.12
CA LEU A 90 27.34 13.39 17.90
C LEU A 90 26.91 14.86 17.97
N ASP A 91 27.75 15.76 17.45
CA ASP A 91 27.46 17.20 17.42
C ASP A 91 26.22 17.52 16.58
N SER A 92 25.53 18.63 16.88
CA SER A 92 24.33 19.07 16.16
C SER A 92 24.58 19.27 14.65
N ASP A 93 25.72 19.85 14.30
CA ASP A 93 26.07 20.11 12.90
C ASP A 93 26.26 18.80 12.12
N LYS A 94 27.01 17.85 12.69
CA LYS A 94 27.24 16.53 12.08
C LYS A 94 25.94 15.72 12.00
N THR A 95 25.10 15.82 13.02
CA THR A 95 23.82 15.09 13.06
C THR A 95 22.84 15.62 12.01
N SER A 96 22.73 16.95 11.86
CA SER A 96 21.84 17.58 10.87
C SER A 96 22.28 17.32 9.43
N LEU A 97 23.59 17.32 9.15
CA LEU A 97 24.14 16.97 7.83
C LEU A 97 23.74 15.56 7.37
N CYS A 98 23.55 14.61 8.29
CA CYS A 98 23.07 13.27 7.94
C CYS A 98 21.66 13.26 7.32
N TYR A 99 20.84 14.30 7.54
CA TYR A 99 19.50 14.43 6.95
C TYR A 99 19.51 15.12 5.58
N LEU A 100 20.59 15.84 5.24
CA LEU A 100 20.74 16.59 3.98
C LEU A 100 21.63 15.88 2.95
N LYS A 101 21.75 14.55 3.04
CA LYS A 101 22.50 13.76 2.06
C LYS A 101 21.91 13.90 0.65
N GLU A 102 22.76 13.84 -0.37
CA GLU A 102 22.37 13.93 -1.79
C GLU A 102 21.23 12.97 -2.16
N THR A 103 21.22 11.76 -1.59
CA THR A 103 20.16 10.77 -1.78
C THR A 103 18.78 11.27 -1.33
N ASN A 104 18.70 12.03 -0.22
CA ASN A 104 17.44 12.63 0.24
C ASN A 104 17.02 13.78 -0.68
N MET A 105 17.97 14.56 -1.20
CA MET A 105 17.67 15.63 -2.18
C MET A 105 17.18 15.06 -3.52
N MET A 106 17.77 13.95 -3.98
CA MET A 106 17.29 13.21 -5.16
C MET A 106 15.85 12.73 -4.97
N PHE A 107 15.49 12.27 -3.77
CA PHE A 107 14.11 11.89 -3.44
C PHE A 107 13.15 13.07 -3.55
N VAL A 108 13.50 14.23 -2.98
CA VAL A 108 12.69 15.45 -3.08
C VAL A 108 12.50 15.85 -4.55
N GLY A 109 13.56 15.82 -5.36
CA GLY A 109 13.48 16.10 -6.80
C GLY A 109 12.55 15.13 -7.54
N GLY A 110 12.63 13.84 -7.24
CA GLY A 110 11.75 12.83 -7.84
C GLY A 110 10.28 13.00 -7.45
N LEU A 111 9.99 13.36 -6.19
CA LEU A 111 8.62 13.68 -5.76
C LEU A 111 8.05 14.90 -6.48
N ILE A 112 8.86 15.94 -6.72
CA ILE A 112 8.43 17.13 -7.48
C ILE A 112 8.06 16.73 -8.92
N ILE A 113 8.88 15.92 -9.58
CA ILE A 113 8.60 15.41 -10.93
C ILE A 113 7.33 14.55 -10.94
N ALA A 114 7.17 13.67 -9.94
CA ALA A 114 5.99 12.84 -9.78
C ALA A 114 4.70 13.67 -9.69
N ILE A 115 4.69 14.69 -8.83
CA ILE A 115 3.55 15.59 -8.64
C ILE A 115 3.26 16.39 -9.93
N ALA A 116 4.29 16.84 -10.65
CA ALA A 116 4.11 17.52 -11.92
C ALA A 116 3.44 16.61 -12.98
N VAL A 117 3.88 15.36 -13.09
CA VAL A 117 3.29 14.35 -13.99
C VAL A 117 1.85 14.00 -13.58
N GLU A 118 1.56 14.03 -12.28
CA GLU A 118 0.21 13.85 -11.75
C GLU A 118 -0.70 15.02 -12.12
N TYR A 119 -0.25 16.26 -11.90
CA TYR A 119 -0.98 17.48 -12.21
C TYR A 119 -1.35 17.59 -13.70
N CYS A 120 -0.44 17.20 -14.59
CA CYS A 120 -0.69 17.16 -16.03
C CYS A 120 -1.65 16.04 -16.47
N ASN A 121 -2.11 15.16 -15.56
CA ASN A 121 -2.90 13.96 -15.86
C ASN A 121 -2.27 13.05 -16.93
N LEU A 122 -0.94 13.15 -17.13
CA LEU A 122 -0.23 12.45 -18.19
C LEU A 122 -0.34 10.93 -18.01
N HIS A 123 -0.17 10.47 -16.77
CA HIS A 123 -0.29 9.07 -16.38
C HIS A 123 -1.67 8.47 -16.75
N ARG A 124 -2.76 9.23 -16.57
CA ARG A 124 -4.13 8.80 -16.91
C ARG A 124 -4.35 8.69 -18.42
N ARG A 125 -3.76 9.61 -19.19
CA ARG A 125 -3.80 9.55 -20.67
C ARG A 125 -3.01 8.38 -21.20
N VAL A 126 -1.78 8.17 -20.71
CA VAL A 126 -0.96 7.01 -21.03
C VAL A 126 -1.70 5.73 -20.68
N ALA A 127 -2.38 5.69 -19.52
CA ALA A 127 -3.18 4.55 -19.10
C ALA A 127 -4.24 4.15 -20.13
N LEU A 128 -5.05 5.12 -20.57
CA LEU A 128 -6.14 4.88 -21.51
C LEU A 128 -5.61 4.50 -22.90
N TYR A 129 -4.50 5.09 -23.34
CA TYR A 129 -3.82 4.68 -24.58
C TYR A 129 -3.34 3.23 -24.53
N VAL A 130 -2.71 2.81 -23.44
CA VAL A 130 -2.24 1.42 -23.27
C VAL A 130 -3.42 0.45 -23.28
N ILE A 131 -4.51 0.78 -22.60
CA ILE A 131 -5.72 -0.06 -22.59
C ILE A 131 -6.32 -0.19 -24.00
N LEU A 132 -6.40 0.90 -24.78
CA LEU A 132 -6.89 0.87 -26.16
C LEU A 132 -6.01 0.01 -27.08
N THR A 133 -4.71 -0.05 -26.81
CA THR A 133 -3.74 -0.81 -27.62
C THR A 133 -3.80 -2.31 -27.28
N VAL A 134 -3.97 -2.63 -26.00
CA VAL A 134 -4.00 -4.02 -25.50
C VAL A 134 -5.35 -4.69 -25.75
N GLY A 135 -6.45 -3.93 -25.74
CA GLY A 135 -7.81 -4.40 -26.04
C GLY A 135 -8.64 -4.73 -24.79
N CYS A 136 -9.95 -4.86 -24.99
CA CYS A 136 -10.94 -4.86 -23.91
C CYS A 136 -11.42 -6.25 -23.44
N SER A 137 -10.70 -7.33 -23.77
CA SER A 137 -11.00 -8.64 -23.17
C SER A 137 -10.60 -8.61 -21.69
N PRO A 138 -11.30 -9.25 -20.75
CA PRO A 138 -11.00 -9.09 -19.32
C PRO A 138 -9.55 -9.43 -18.93
N ARG A 139 -8.94 -10.42 -19.61
CA ARG A 139 -7.53 -10.77 -19.37
C ARG A 139 -6.57 -9.71 -19.91
N ARG A 140 -6.87 -9.16 -21.09
CA ARG A 140 -6.08 -8.11 -21.75
C ARG A 140 -6.23 -6.77 -21.04
N LEU A 141 -7.45 -6.42 -20.64
CA LEU A 141 -7.73 -5.23 -19.84
C LEU A 141 -6.99 -5.28 -18.50
N ASN A 142 -7.01 -6.43 -17.80
CA ASN A 142 -6.22 -6.62 -16.58
C ASN A 142 -4.72 -6.42 -16.83
N PHE A 143 -4.16 -6.99 -17.91
CA PHE A 143 -2.77 -6.77 -18.29
C PHE A 143 -2.46 -5.28 -18.55
N GLY A 144 -3.33 -4.59 -19.28
CA GLY A 144 -3.17 -3.15 -19.55
C GLY A 144 -3.17 -2.32 -18.27
N LEU A 145 -4.11 -2.56 -17.36
CA LEU A 145 -4.17 -1.86 -16.07
C LEU A 145 -2.96 -2.16 -15.19
N VAL A 146 -2.48 -3.41 -15.18
CA VAL A 146 -1.27 -3.82 -14.46
C VAL A 146 -0.01 -3.15 -15.01
N ALA A 147 0.16 -3.12 -16.33
CA ALA A 147 1.31 -2.49 -16.97
C ALA A 147 1.38 -1.00 -16.65
N VAL A 148 0.22 -0.32 -16.65
CA VAL A 148 0.09 1.08 -16.27
C VAL A 148 0.43 1.28 -14.80
N SER A 149 -0.16 0.50 -13.89
CA SER A 149 0.12 0.58 -12.45
C SER A 149 1.60 0.44 -12.16
N MET A 150 2.25 -0.54 -12.80
CA MET A 150 3.69 -0.78 -12.68
C MET A 150 4.50 0.41 -13.18
N PHE A 151 4.17 0.95 -14.36
CA PHE A 151 4.88 2.09 -14.93
C PHE A 151 4.73 3.35 -14.08
N VAL A 152 3.51 3.65 -13.62
CA VAL A 152 3.25 4.82 -12.76
C VAL A 152 4.01 4.70 -11.44
N SER A 153 4.05 3.50 -10.85
CA SER A 153 4.73 3.26 -9.57
C SER A 153 6.26 3.25 -9.66
N MET A 154 6.85 3.32 -10.86
CA MET A 154 8.29 3.60 -11.00
C MET A 154 8.64 5.01 -10.54
N TRP A 155 7.72 5.96 -10.75
CA TRP A 155 7.97 7.40 -10.59
C TRP A 155 7.27 7.98 -9.37
N ILE A 156 6.12 7.41 -9.01
CA ILE A 156 5.28 7.83 -7.89
C ILE A 156 5.38 6.78 -6.78
N SER A 157 5.16 7.19 -5.52
CA SER A 157 5.13 6.24 -4.40
C SER A 157 4.09 5.13 -4.60
N ASN A 158 4.43 3.91 -4.20
CA ASN A 158 3.57 2.73 -4.35
C ASN A 158 2.15 2.96 -3.78
N THR A 159 2.06 3.63 -2.63
CA THR A 159 0.78 3.95 -1.97
C THR A 159 -0.06 4.93 -2.79
N ALA A 160 0.55 5.97 -3.36
CA ALA A 160 -0.16 6.92 -4.20
C ALA A 160 -0.57 6.28 -5.54
N ALA A 161 0.30 5.48 -6.15
CA ALA A 161 0.00 4.77 -7.40
C ALA A 161 -1.23 3.86 -7.25
N ILE A 162 -1.32 3.06 -6.19
CA ILE A 162 -2.50 2.20 -5.97
C ILE A 162 -3.74 3.01 -5.57
N ALA A 163 -3.60 4.07 -4.78
CA ALA A 163 -4.72 4.94 -4.40
C ALA A 163 -5.38 5.60 -5.63
N MET A 164 -4.59 5.95 -6.64
CA MET A 164 -5.09 6.44 -7.93
C MET A 164 -5.73 5.33 -8.77
N MET A 165 -5.13 4.13 -8.81
CA MET A 165 -5.60 3.03 -9.66
C MET A 165 -6.86 2.35 -9.12
N CYS A 166 -7.08 2.30 -7.80
CA CYS A 166 -8.28 1.72 -7.19
C CYS A 166 -9.60 2.30 -7.74
N PRO A 167 -9.84 3.63 -7.70
CA PRO A 167 -11.07 4.21 -8.26
C PRO A 167 -11.16 4.08 -9.78
N ILE A 168 -10.03 4.06 -10.50
CA ILE A 168 -10.00 3.82 -11.95
C ILE A 168 -10.48 2.40 -12.25
N ILE A 169 -9.98 1.41 -11.52
CA ILE A 169 -10.37 0.01 -11.64
C ILE A 169 -11.85 -0.14 -11.27
N ASP A 170 -12.29 0.39 -10.13
CA ASP A 170 -13.70 0.31 -9.70
C ASP A 170 -14.65 0.91 -10.75
N ALA A 171 -14.34 2.13 -11.22
CA ALA A 171 -15.14 2.79 -12.24
C ALA A 171 -15.15 2.02 -13.57
N THR A 172 -14.02 1.43 -13.96
CA THR A 172 -13.93 0.63 -15.20
C THR A 172 -14.74 -0.65 -15.10
N LEU A 173 -14.68 -1.36 -13.96
CA LEU A 173 -15.42 -2.60 -13.76
C LEU A 173 -16.94 -2.36 -13.65
N LYS A 174 -17.36 -1.31 -12.94
CA LYS A 174 -18.78 -0.90 -12.84
C LYS A 174 -19.35 -0.52 -14.22
N GLU A 175 -18.58 0.23 -15.00
CA GLU A 175 -19.00 0.61 -16.35
C GLU A 175 -19.18 -0.63 -17.24
N LEU A 176 -18.23 -1.57 -17.22
CA LEU A 176 -18.35 -2.82 -17.99
C LEU A 176 -19.59 -3.62 -17.58
N GLU A 177 -19.85 -3.76 -16.28
CA GLU A 177 -21.05 -4.43 -15.77
C GLU A 177 -22.34 -3.75 -16.23
N SER A 178 -22.39 -2.41 -16.21
CA SER A 178 -23.56 -1.64 -16.64
C SER A 178 -23.91 -1.84 -18.12
N GLN A 179 -22.91 -2.14 -18.95
CA GLN A 179 -23.05 -2.44 -20.37
C GLN A 179 -23.36 -3.94 -20.63
N GLY A 180 -23.58 -4.72 -19.57
CA GLY A 180 -23.83 -6.15 -19.62
C GLY A 180 -22.58 -6.99 -19.92
N ILE A 181 -21.38 -6.43 -19.70
CA ILE A 181 -20.10 -7.07 -20.01
C ILE A 181 -19.54 -7.73 -18.75
N GLY A 182 -19.87 -9.00 -18.54
CA GLY A 182 -19.39 -9.77 -17.39
C GLY A 182 -20.07 -9.38 -16.06
N SER A 183 -20.02 -10.29 -15.09
CA SER A 183 -20.47 -10.04 -13.72
C SER A 183 -19.24 -9.78 -12.85
N PHE A 184 -19.08 -8.55 -12.39
CA PHE A 184 -17.94 -8.13 -11.57
C PHE A 184 -18.34 -7.98 -10.10
N PHE A 185 -19.62 -7.75 -9.84
CA PHE A 185 -20.18 -7.62 -8.50
C PHE A 185 -21.39 -8.53 -8.34
N GLU A 186 -21.30 -9.46 -7.39
CA GLU A 186 -22.40 -10.36 -7.06
C GLU A 186 -23.25 -9.76 -5.93
N PRO A 187 -24.57 -10.03 -5.88
CA PRO A 187 -25.36 -9.70 -4.70
C PRO A 187 -24.78 -10.40 -3.47
N SER A 188 -24.54 -9.65 -2.39
CA SER A 188 -24.21 -10.29 -1.11
C SER A 188 -25.40 -11.13 -0.66
N PRO A 189 -25.21 -12.39 -0.23
CA PRO A 189 -26.28 -13.12 0.42
C PRO A 189 -26.77 -12.32 1.62
N ALA A 190 -28.09 -12.20 1.77
CA ALA A 190 -28.66 -11.59 2.96
C ALA A 190 -28.37 -12.54 4.13
N VAL A 191 -27.64 -12.06 5.14
CA VAL A 191 -27.47 -12.77 6.40
C VAL A 191 -28.61 -12.29 7.31
N GLU A 192 -29.71 -13.03 7.31
CA GLU A 192 -30.74 -12.95 8.36
C GLU A 192 -30.60 -14.21 9.23
N ASP A 193 -30.47 -14.04 10.54
CA ASP A 193 -30.44 -15.11 11.54
C ASP A 193 -29.40 -16.24 11.32
N GLY A 194 -28.18 -15.89 10.88
CA GLY A 194 -27.07 -16.84 10.80
C GLY A 194 -27.17 -17.88 9.69
N GLU A 195 -28.19 -17.80 8.83
CA GLU A 195 -28.33 -18.61 7.61
C GLU A 195 -28.05 -17.77 6.37
N VAL A 196 -27.24 -18.31 5.46
CA VAL A 196 -26.93 -17.69 4.16
C VAL A 196 -28.11 -17.95 3.22
N LYS A 197 -28.99 -16.97 3.01
CA LYS A 197 -30.05 -17.05 1.99
C LYS A 197 -29.65 -16.27 0.74
N GLU A 198 -29.85 -16.88 -0.44
CA GLU A 198 -29.71 -16.17 -1.72
C GLU A 198 -30.70 -15.00 -1.77
N ALA A 199 -30.22 -13.83 -2.22
CA ALA A 199 -31.01 -12.61 -2.22
C ALA A 199 -32.27 -12.77 -3.10
N ALA A 200 -33.44 -12.45 -2.54
CA ALA A 200 -34.71 -12.52 -3.25
C ALA A 200 -34.74 -11.54 -4.46
N PRO A 201 -35.40 -11.88 -5.59
CA PRO A 201 -35.30 -11.12 -6.85
C PRO A 201 -35.98 -9.74 -6.85
N SER A 202 -36.57 -9.28 -5.74
CA SER A 202 -37.62 -8.26 -5.77
C SER A 202 -37.19 -6.82 -5.43
N LYS A 203 -35.91 -6.55 -5.11
CA LYS A 203 -35.43 -5.18 -4.89
C LYS A 203 -34.10 -4.93 -5.61
N PRO A 204 -33.95 -3.81 -6.35
CA PRO A 204 -32.64 -3.42 -6.88
C PRO A 204 -31.67 -3.23 -5.69
N PRO A 205 -30.53 -3.93 -5.66
CA PRO A 205 -29.61 -3.85 -4.53
C PRO A 205 -29.02 -2.43 -4.47
N LYS A 206 -28.94 -1.85 -3.27
CA LYS A 206 -28.08 -0.68 -3.01
C LYS A 206 -26.62 -1.09 -3.24
N ASP A 207 -25.78 -0.18 -3.74
CA ASP A 207 -24.37 -0.48 -4.11
C ASP A 207 -23.56 -1.10 -2.94
N ASP A 208 -23.90 -0.74 -1.70
CA ASP A 208 -23.28 -1.24 -0.46
C ASP A 208 -23.53 -2.73 -0.14
N THR A 209 -24.43 -3.41 -0.86
CA THR A 209 -24.78 -4.82 -0.60
C THR A 209 -24.23 -5.78 -1.64
N ARG A 210 -23.24 -5.38 -2.45
CA ARG A 210 -22.64 -6.25 -3.48
C ARG A 210 -21.22 -6.67 -3.09
N ARG A 211 -20.89 -7.95 -3.29
CA ARG A 211 -19.56 -8.51 -3.04
C ARG A 211 -18.74 -8.55 -4.33
N PRO A 212 -17.42 -8.26 -4.28
CA PRO A 212 -16.57 -8.37 -5.45
C PRO A 212 -16.40 -9.83 -5.87
N THR A 213 -16.50 -10.12 -7.16
CA THR A 213 -16.21 -11.46 -7.70
C THR A 213 -14.72 -11.76 -7.64
N LYS A 214 -14.35 -13.04 -7.84
CA LYS A 214 -12.94 -13.45 -7.98
C LYS A 214 -12.20 -12.66 -9.07
N THR A 215 -12.89 -12.33 -10.16
CA THR A 215 -12.34 -11.54 -11.26
C THR A 215 -12.04 -10.12 -10.79
N THR A 216 -12.97 -9.48 -10.06
CA THR A 216 -12.77 -8.15 -9.46
C THR A 216 -11.61 -8.14 -8.48
N ILE A 217 -11.53 -9.15 -7.60
CA ILE A 217 -10.39 -9.34 -6.68
C ILE A 217 -9.08 -9.44 -7.47
N CYS A 218 -9.06 -10.17 -8.59
CA CYS A 218 -7.89 -10.28 -9.45
C CYS A 218 -7.43 -8.92 -9.97
N TYR A 219 -8.33 -8.02 -10.39
CA TYR A 219 -7.96 -6.68 -10.84
C TYR A 219 -7.29 -5.84 -9.75
N PHE A 220 -7.91 -5.75 -8.58
CA PHE A 220 -7.34 -4.99 -7.46
C PHE A 220 -6.02 -5.59 -6.96
N LEU A 221 -5.96 -6.91 -6.82
CA LEU A 221 -4.76 -7.61 -6.35
C LEU A 221 -3.60 -7.48 -7.35
N SER A 222 -3.89 -7.62 -8.65
CA SER A 222 -2.87 -7.45 -9.68
C SER A 222 -2.33 -6.02 -9.69
N ALA A 223 -3.18 -5.01 -9.51
CA ALA A 223 -2.74 -3.62 -9.42
C ALA A 223 -1.89 -3.34 -8.17
N ALA A 224 -2.24 -3.92 -7.01
CA ALA A 224 -1.46 -3.79 -5.78
C ALA A 224 -0.06 -4.39 -5.90
N TYR A 225 0.05 -5.58 -6.49
CA TYR A 225 1.35 -6.17 -6.82
C TYR A 225 2.11 -5.35 -7.85
N ALA A 226 1.43 -4.85 -8.88
CA ALA A 226 2.05 -4.03 -9.91
C ALA A 226 2.65 -2.74 -9.36
N ALA A 227 1.95 -2.07 -8.44
CA ALA A 227 2.51 -0.90 -7.76
C ALA A 227 3.79 -1.26 -6.98
N THR A 228 3.74 -2.34 -6.19
CA THR A 228 4.91 -2.78 -5.41
C THR A 228 6.10 -3.16 -6.29
N ILE A 229 5.86 -3.93 -7.36
CA ILE A 229 6.91 -4.38 -8.29
C ILE A 229 7.44 -3.20 -9.09
N GLY A 230 6.58 -2.28 -9.54
CA GLY A 230 6.97 -1.08 -10.28
C GLY A 230 8.00 -0.22 -9.55
N GLY A 231 7.89 -0.11 -8.23
CA GLY A 231 8.84 0.61 -7.39
C GLY A 231 10.27 0.04 -7.38
N LEU A 232 10.50 -1.14 -7.93
CA LEU A 232 11.84 -1.73 -8.10
C LEU A 232 12.59 -1.12 -9.30
N GLY A 233 11.87 -0.66 -10.32
CA GLY A 233 12.46 -0.28 -11.61
C GLY A 233 13.39 0.94 -11.53
N CYS A 234 13.00 1.95 -10.76
CA CYS A 234 13.76 3.17 -10.58
C CYS A 234 14.23 3.32 -9.12
N ILE A 235 15.39 3.97 -8.94
CA ILE A 235 15.96 4.20 -7.62
C ILE A 235 15.09 5.12 -6.74
N VAL A 236 14.27 5.98 -7.36
CA VAL A 236 13.35 6.90 -6.66
C VAL A 236 11.99 6.24 -6.38
N GLY A 237 11.68 5.09 -6.98
CA GLY A 237 10.37 4.45 -6.87
C GLY A 237 10.03 3.99 -5.44
N SER A 238 11.03 3.55 -4.68
CA SER A 238 10.86 3.12 -3.29
C SER A 238 11.93 3.68 -2.36
N GLY A 239 11.53 4.06 -1.14
CA GLY A 239 12.44 4.51 -0.09
C GLY A 239 13.49 3.46 0.31
N THR A 240 13.21 2.18 0.09
CA THR A 240 14.19 1.09 0.31
C THR A 240 15.39 1.18 -0.62
N ASN A 241 15.17 1.54 -1.89
CA ASN A 241 16.22 1.66 -2.90
C ASN A 241 17.15 2.85 -2.57
N LEU A 242 16.55 3.95 -2.10
CA LEU A 242 17.28 5.12 -1.63
C LEU A 242 18.09 4.83 -0.37
N THR A 243 17.48 4.11 0.58
CA THR A 243 18.18 3.68 1.80
C THR A 243 19.38 2.80 1.44
N PHE A 244 19.21 1.87 0.50
CA PHE A 244 20.30 1.07 -0.02
C PHE A 244 21.42 1.94 -0.62
N LYS A 245 21.10 2.87 -1.53
CA LYS A 245 22.08 3.81 -2.12
C LYS A 245 22.87 4.54 -1.04
N GLY A 246 22.16 5.14 -0.08
CA GLY A 246 22.78 5.89 1.01
C GLY A 246 23.71 5.04 1.88
N ILE A 247 23.33 3.80 2.19
CA ILE A 247 24.17 2.88 2.96
C ILE A 247 25.37 2.42 2.13
N TYR A 248 25.17 2.06 0.87
CA TYR A 248 26.21 1.56 -0.02
C TYR A 248 27.31 2.60 -0.23
N GLU A 249 26.93 3.82 -0.60
CA GLU A 249 27.88 4.92 -0.84
C GLU A 249 28.60 5.35 0.45
N THR A 250 27.96 5.21 1.62
CA THR A 250 28.62 5.48 2.91
C THR A 250 29.63 4.37 3.28
N LYS A 251 29.33 3.10 2.97
CA LYS A 251 30.18 1.95 3.33
C LYS A 251 31.33 1.72 2.34
N PHE A 252 31.13 2.04 1.07
CA PHE A 252 32.09 1.80 -0.01
C PHE A 252 32.41 3.11 -0.74
N PRO A 253 33.13 4.05 -0.10
CA PRO A 253 33.40 5.37 -0.68
C PRO A 253 34.28 5.32 -1.94
N ASP A 254 35.17 4.33 -2.03
CA ASP A 254 36.03 4.11 -3.22
C ASP A 254 35.36 3.21 -4.27
N GLY A 255 34.14 2.74 -4.00
CA GLY A 255 33.38 1.89 -4.91
C GLY A 255 32.71 2.69 -6.04
N PRO A 256 32.29 2.04 -7.13
CA PRO A 256 31.47 2.69 -8.15
C PRO A 256 30.13 3.12 -7.51
N GLY A 257 29.80 4.42 -7.62
CA GLY A 257 28.55 4.96 -7.09
C GLY A 257 27.30 4.31 -7.71
N VAL A 258 26.16 4.44 -7.04
CA VAL A 258 24.89 3.88 -7.57
C VAL A 258 24.24 4.91 -8.47
N GLU A 259 24.58 4.85 -9.76
CA GLU A 259 24.01 5.74 -10.76
C GLU A 259 22.57 5.36 -11.13
N PHE A 260 21.75 6.38 -11.41
CA PHE A 260 20.35 6.23 -11.77
C PHE A 260 20.14 5.33 -13.00
N ALA A 261 20.90 5.58 -14.08
CA ALA A 261 20.77 4.83 -15.32
C ALA A 261 21.22 3.37 -15.16
N ALA A 262 22.35 3.14 -14.48
CA ALA A 262 22.85 1.79 -14.20
C ALA A 262 21.85 0.98 -13.35
N TRP A 263 21.22 1.61 -12.35
CA TRP A 263 20.16 0.99 -11.57
C TRP A 263 18.99 0.53 -12.44
N MET A 264 18.51 1.41 -13.35
CA MET A 264 17.40 1.08 -14.23
C MET A 264 17.75 -0.05 -15.19
N PHE A 265 18.94 -0.02 -15.81
CA PHE A 265 19.37 -1.09 -16.72
C PHE A 265 19.41 -2.46 -16.05
N LEU A 266 19.78 -2.52 -14.76
CA LEU A 266 19.77 -3.75 -13.99
C LEU A 266 18.36 -4.16 -13.55
N ASN A 267 17.57 -3.23 -13.02
CA ASN A 267 16.32 -3.55 -12.32
C ASN A 267 15.09 -3.60 -13.23
N VAL A 268 15.03 -2.82 -14.30
CA VAL A 268 13.87 -2.81 -15.23
C VAL A 268 13.63 -4.20 -15.85
N PRO A 269 14.65 -4.93 -16.35
CA PRO A 269 14.42 -6.29 -16.86
C PRO A 269 13.87 -7.25 -15.80
N ILE A 270 14.39 -7.19 -14.57
CA ILE A 270 13.95 -8.02 -13.45
C ILE A 270 12.50 -7.67 -13.10
N MET A 271 12.20 -6.38 -12.99
CA MET A 271 10.85 -5.89 -12.72
C MET A 271 9.84 -6.38 -13.76
N LEU A 272 10.15 -6.28 -15.05
CA LEU A 272 9.28 -6.76 -16.14
C LEU A 272 9.05 -8.27 -16.04
N LEU A 273 10.11 -9.03 -15.77
CA LEU A 273 10.03 -10.48 -15.61
C LEU A 273 9.16 -10.87 -14.41
N THR A 274 9.43 -10.31 -13.24
CA THR A 274 8.66 -10.58 -12.01
C THR A 274 7.21 -10.18 -12.19
N MET A 275 6.94 -9.01 -12.79
CA MET A 275 5.57 -8.57 -13.07
C MET A 275 4.84 -9.54 -13.99
N PHE A 276 5.48 -9.98 -15.07
CA PHE A 276 4.88 -10.93 -16.00
C PHE A 276 4.55 -12.27 -15.32
N LEU A 277 5.46 -12.78 -14.49
CA LEU A 277 5.24 -14.02 -13.73
C LEU A 277 4.11 -13.86 -12.70
N THR A 278 4.06 -12.75 -11.97
CA THR A 278 2.98 -12.46 -11.02
C THR A 278 1.63 -12.31 -11.72
N TRP A 279 1.59 -11.60 -12.86
CA TRP A 279 0.38 -11.47 -13.66
C TRP A 279 -0.09 -12.85 -14.14
N LEU A 280 0.80 -13.66 -14.71
CA LEU A 280 0.47 -15.01 -15.19
C LEU A 280 -0.08 -15.87 -14.04
N TRP A 281 0.55 -15.83 -12.88
CA TRP A 281 0.09 -16.56 -11.68
C TRP A 281 -1.33 -16.15 -11.27
N LEU A 282 -1.61 -14.85 -11.19
CA LEU A 282 -2.94 -14.34 -10.82
C LEU A 282 -4.00 -14.71 -11.87
N GLN A 283 -3.65 -14.70 -13.15
CA GLN A 283 -4.53 -15.12 -14.24
C GLN A 283 -4.88 -16.61 -14.17
N ILE A 284 -3.95 -17.47 -13.74
CA ILE A 284 -4.19 -18.90 -13.54
C ILE A 284 -5.10 -19.14 -12.34
N LEU A 285 -4.86 -18.42 -11.24
CA LEU A 285 -5.55 -18.61 -9.96
C LEU A 285 -6.99 -18.09 -9.99
N TYR A 286 -7.22 -16.89 -10.56
CA TYR A 286 -8.52 -16.21 -10.50
C TYR A 286 -9.32 -16.25 -11.80
N MET A 287 -8.66 -16.25 -12.97
CA MET A 287 -9.34 -16.20 -14.28
C MET A 287 -9.28 -17.51 -15.06
N GLY A 288 -8.78 -18.60 -14.45
CA GLY A 288 -8.79 -19.95 -15.01
C GLY A 288 -8.09 -20.10 -16.36
N MET A 289 -6.97 -19.39 -16.59
CA MET A 289 -6.31 -19.32 -17.91
C MET A 289 -6.03 -20.69 -18.56
N PHE A 290 -5.57 -21.67 -17.78
CA PHE A 290 -5.30 -23.05 -18.25
C PHE A 290 -6.41 -24.07 -17.92
N ARG A 291 -7.60 -23.60 -17.50
CA ARG A 291 -8.75 -24.45 -17.17
C ARG A 291 -10.01 -23.96 -17.89
N PRO A 292 -10.11 -24.12 -19.22
CA PRO A 292 -11.19 -23.53 -20.02
C PRO A 292 -12.60 -24.05 -19.69
N LYS A 293 -12.71 -25.17 -18.95
CA LYS A 293 -13.97 -25.75 -18.47
C LYS A 293 -14.36 -25.31 -17.05
N SER A 294 -13.54 -24.52 -16.34
CA SER A 294 -13.89 -24.07 -14.99
C SER A 294 -14.95 -22.96 -15.02
N ALA A 295 -15.74 -22.86 -13.95
CA ALA A 295 -16.72 -21.80 -13.76
C ALA A 295 -16.08 -20.39 -13.90
N ASP A 296 -14.87 -20.22 -13.34
CA ASP A 296 -14.14 -18.95 -13.41
C ASP A 296 -13.74 -18.56 -14.85
N ALA A 297 -13.34 -19.53 -15.67
CA ALA A 297 -12.98 -19.28 -17.07
C ALA A 297 -14.22 -18.95 -17.92
N GLN A 298 -15.38 -19.52 -17.59
CA GLN A 298 -16.65 -19.22 -18.26
C GLN A 298 -17.17 -17.83 -17.86
N ALA A 299 -17.07 -17.46 -16.59
CA ALA A 299 -17.45 -16.12 -16.10
C ALA A 299 -16.62 -14.99 -16.72
N THR A 300 -15.39 -15.31 -17.15
CA THR A 300 -14.46 -14.34 -17.76
C THR A 300 -14.60 -14.23 -19.28
N LYS A 301 -15.44 -15.06 -19.93
CA LYS A 301 -15.67 -14.98 -21.38
C LYS A 301 -16.62 -13.85 -21.71
N VAL A 302 -16.07 -12.76 -22.22
CA VAL A 302 -16.84 -11.66 -22.81
C VAL A 302 -17.03 -11.91 -24.31
N GLY A 303 -18.25 -11.70 -24.82
CA GLY A 303 -18.53 -11.78 -26.25
C GLY A 303 -17.92 -10.61 -27.03
N LYS A 304 -17.64 -10.80 -28.33
CA LYS A 304 -17.05 -9.77 -29.23
C LYS A 304 -17.77 -8.41 -29.18
N GLN A 305 -19.08 -8.41 -28.94
CA GLN A 305 -19.87 -7.18 -28.81
C GLN A 305 -19.49 -6.34 -27.59
N GLY A 306 -19.16 -6.99 -26.46
CA GLY A 306 -18.74 -6.30 -25.25
C GLY A 306 -17.38 -5.63 -25.39
N GLU A 307 -16.44 -6.27 -26.10
CA GLU A 307 -15.13 -5.67 -26.37
C GLU A 307 -15.24 -4.37 -27.19
N ILE A 308 -16.17 -4.31 -28.16
CA ILE A 308 -16.40 -3.12 -29.00
C ILE A 308 -16.98 -1.97 -28.16
N VAL A 309 -17.96 -2.25 -27.30
CA VAL A 309 -18.60 -1.24 -26.43
C VAL A 309 -17.59 -0.69 -25.43
N ALA A 310 -16.84 -1.55 -24.75
CA ALA A 310 -15.78 -1.15 -23.83
C ALA A 310 -14.72 -0.25 -24.50
N THR A 311 -14.30 -0.60 -25.72
CA THR A 311 -13.33 0.19 -26.49
C THR A 311 -13.87 1.57 -26.83
N LYS A 312 -15.16 1.67 -27.18
CA LYS A 312 -15.82 2.95 -27.50
C LYS A 312 -15.89 3.87 -26.28
N LEU A 313 -16.18 3.32 -25.10
CA LEU A 313 -16.26 4.07 -23.85
C LEU A 313 -14.91 4.63 -23.40
N ILE A 314 -13.85 3.83 -23.53
CA ILE A 314 -12.50 4.29 -23.23
C ILE A 314 -12.08 5.42 -24.18
N ARG A 315 -12.45 5.34 -25.47
CA ARG A 315 -12.22 6.45 -26.44
C ARG A 315 -12.98 7.70 -26.04
N GLN A 316 -14.24 7.59 -25.63
CA GLN A 316 -15.02 8.72 -25.17
C GLN A 316 -14.36 9.38 -23.94
N LYS A 317 -13.91 8.60 -22.95
CA LYS A 317 -13.17 9.14 -21.79
C LYS A 317 -11.86 9.81 -22.17
N LEU A 318 -11.19 9.34 -23.24
CA LEU A 318 -9.99 9.99 -23.76
C LEU A 318 -10.32 11.35 -24.39
N GLU A 319 -11.41 11.43 -25.15
CA GLU A 319 -11.91 12.65 -25.78
C GLU A 319 -12.36 13.69 -24.74
N GLU A 320 -13.04 13.25 -23.67
CA GLU A 320 -13.46 14.10 -22.54
C GLU A 320 -12.30 14.77 -21.80
N MET A 321 -11.10 14.19 -21.81
CA MET A 321 -9.91 14.77 -21.17
C MET A 321 -9.23 15.89 -21.99
N GLY A 322 -9.67 16.13 -23.23
CA GLY A 322 -9.15 17.19 -24.10
C GLY A 322 -7.74 16.93 -24.69
N PRO A 323 -7.26 17.83 -25.58
CA PRO A 323 -5.93 17.72 -26.19
C PRO A 323 -4.79 17.92 -25.17
N MET A 324 -3.56 17.48 -25.49
CA MET A 324 -2.37 17.86 -24.69
C MET A 324 -2.04 19.30 -25.06
N SER A 325 -2.41 20.25 -24.19
CA SER A 325 -1.97 21.65 -24.29
C SER A 325 -0.66 21.83 -23.55
#